data_AF-A0A497KMN9-F1
#
_entry.id   AF-A0A497KMN9-F1
#
_cell.length_a   1.000
_cell.length_b   1.000
_cell.length_c   1.000
_cell.angle_alpha   90.00
_cell.angle_beta   90.00
_cell.angle_gamma   90.00
#
_symmetry.space_group_name_H-M   'P 1'
#
loop_
_entity.id
_entity.type
_entity.pdbx_description
1 polymer ?
#
loop_
_entity_poly.entity_id
_entity_poly.type
_entity_poly.pdbx_seq_one_letter_code
_entity_poly.pdbx_strand_id
1 'polypeptide(L)' 'MPTKGPIHHGKTIHIKCRRCGRRSYHIRKKQCAACGYGATAKIRNPSNNRKPLQRSRRLV' A
#
# COMPACT_ATOMS: atom_id res chain seq x y z
N MET A 1 -27.02 11.38 12.18
CA MET A 1 -25.60 11.71 12.44
C MET A 1 -24.80 10.42 12.35
N PRO A 2 -23.75 10.25 11.52
CA PRO A 2 -23.04 8.98 11.49
C PRO A 2 -22.22 8.86 12.78
N THR A 3 -22.75 8.13 13.75
CA THR A 3 -22.05 7.67 14.93
C THR A 3 -20.95 6.76 14.42
N LYS A 4 -19.70 7.22 14.42
CA LYS A 4 -18.57 6.38 14.03
C LYS A 4 -18.59 5.13 14.91
N GLY A 5 -19.13 4.03 14.39
CA GLY A 5 -19.08 2.72 15.03
C GLY A 5 -17.63 2.35 15.31
N PRO A 6 -17.38 1.38 16.20
CA PRO A 6 -16.04 1.08 16.67
C PRO A 6 -15.11 0.82 15.50
N ILE A 7 -14.21 1.77 15.24
CA ILE A 7 -13.15 1.60 14.26
C ILE A 7 -12.29 0.48 14.82
N HIS A 8 -12.27 -0.69 14.17
CA HIS A 8 -11.50 -1.84 14.64
C HIS A 8 -10.00 -1.58 14.47
N HIS A 9 -9.42 -0.78 15.38
CA HIS A 9 -8.04 -0.30 15.38
C HIS A 9 -6.99 -1.41 15.61
N GLY A 10 -7.39 -2.61 16.03
CA GLY A 10 -6.45 -3.62 16.54
C GLY A 10 -5.70 -4.43 15.49
N LYS A 11 -6.12 -4.45 14.21
CA LYS A 11 -5.54 -5.34 13.20
C LYS A 11 -4.74 -4.55 12.16
N THR A 12 -3.41 -4.65 12.22
CA THR A 12 -2.54 -4.11 11.17
C THR A 12 -2.74 -4.91 9.89
N ILE A 13 -3.51 -4.36 8.95
CA ILE A 13 -3.79 -5.00 7.65
C ILE A 13 -2.63 -4.80 6.67
N HIS A 14 -1.92 -3.67 6.78
CA HIS A 14 -0.89 -3.23 5.84
C HIS A 14 0.50 -3.15 6.47
N ILE A 15 1.47 -3.79 5.83
CA ILE A 15 2.90 -3.74 6.18
C ILE A 15 3.72 -3.12 5.05
N LYS A 16 5.01 -2.92 5.32
CA LYS A 16 5.98 -2.39 4.34
C LYS A 16 6.15 -3.39 3.20
N CYS A 17 5.94 -2.93 1.97
CA CYS A 17 6.13 -3.74 0.79
C CYS A 17 7.62 -3.86 0.47
N ARG A 18 8.10 -5.10 0.24
CA ARG A 18 9.50 -5.38 -0.12
C ARG A 18 9.93 -4.79 -1.46
N ARG A 19 8.99 -4.58 -2.40
CA ARG A 19 9.28 -4.05 -3.75
C ARG A 19 9.33 -2.52 -3.78
N CYS A 20 8.35 -1.84 -3.17
CA CYS A 20 8.22 -0.38 -3.28
C CYS A 20 8.47 0.40 -1.98
N GLY A 21 8.71 -0.28 -0.86
CA GLY A 21 8.99 0.36 0.43
C GLY A 21 7.79 1.04 1.11
N ARG A 22 6.62 1.09 0.47
CA ARG A 22 5.39 1.69 1.03
C ARG A 22 4.68 0.74 1.99
N ARG A 23 4.02 1.28 3.01
CA ARG A 23 3.17 0.51 3.94
C ARG A 23 1.81 0.17 3.32
N SER A 24 1.83 -0.56 2.22
CA SER A 24 0.65 -0.88 1.40
C SER A 24 0.57 -2.35 1.02
N TYR A 25 1.39 -3.21 1.63
CA TYR A 25 1.32 -4.66 1.42
C TYR A 25 0.31 -5.27 2.39
N HIS A 26 -0.74 -5.88 1.85
CA HIS A 26 -1.78 -6.51 2.63
C HIS A 26 -1.34 -7.92 3.05
N ILE A 27 -1.29 -8.19 4.37
CA ILE A 27 -0.77 -9.46 4.91
C ILE A 27 -1.64 -10.64 4.46
N ARG A 28 -2.96 -10.57 4.70
CA ARG A 28 -3.89 -11.68 4.37
C ARG A 28 -3.97 -11.98 2.87
N LYS A 29 -4.08 -10.93 2.04
CA LYS A 29 -4.20 -11.06 0.58
C LYS A 29 -2.85 -11.22 -0.12
N LYS A 30 -1.74 -11.17 0.62
CA LYS A 30 -0.36 -11.24 0.14
C LYS A 30 -0.04 -10.33 -1.06
N GLN A 31 -0.73 -9.19 -1.17
CA GLN A 31 -0.65 -8.29 -2.34
C GLN A 31 -0.42 -6.83 -1.93
N CYS A 32 0.37 -6.10 -2.72
CA CYS A 32 0.57 -4.67 -2.54
C CYS A 32 -0.39 -3.83 -3.39
N ALA A 33 -1.16 -2.96 -2.73
CA ALA A 33 -2.09 -2.06 -3.41
C ALA A 33 -1.40 -0.96 -4.25
N ALA A 34 -0.13 -0.66 -3.94
CA ALA A 34 0.63 0.39 -4.61
C ALA A 34 1.36 -0.10 -5.86
N CYS A 35 2.13 -1.20 -5.76
CA CYS A 35 2.98 -1.68 -6.84
C CYS A 35 2.53 -3.01 -7.48
N GLY A 36 1.47 -3.64 -6.96
CA GLY A 36 1.02 -4.95 -7.43
C GLY A 36 1.87 -6.14 -6.94
N TYR A 37 2.89 -5.90 -6.10
CA TYR A 37 3.75 -6.97 -5.56
C TYR A 37 2.94 -8.09 -4.91
N GLY A 38 3.11 -9.32 -5.39
CA GLY A 38 2.38 -10.52 -4.96
C GLY A 38 1.25 -10.94 -5.91
N ALA A 39 0.67 -10.01 -6.67
CA ALA A 39 -0.35 -10.29 -7.69
C ALA A 39 0.22 -10.21 -9.12
N THR A 40 1.20 -9.33 -9.36
CA THR A 40 1.81 -9.14 -10.68
C THR A 40 3.34 -9.16 -10.61
N ALA A 41 3.96 -9.75 -11.64
CA ALA A 41 5.41 -9.68 -11.84
C ALA A 41 5.84 -8.23 -12.19
N LYS A 42 5.08 -7.56 -13.06
CA LYS A 42 5.32 -6.16 -13.45
C LYS A 42 4.93 -5.18 -12.36
N ILE A 43 5.68 -4.09 -12.29
CA ILE A 43 5.35 -2.94 -11.45
C ILE A 43 4.11 -2.28 -12.05
N ARG A 44 3.02 -2.21 -11.28
CA ARG A 44 1.82 -1.50 -11.70
C ARG A 44 2.16 -0.01 -11.84
N ASN A 45 2.07 0.53 -13.05
CA ASN A 45 2.12 1.97 -13.27
C ASN A 45 0.73 2.55 -12.96
N PRO A 46 0.56 3.35 -11.89
CA PRO A 46 -0.74 3.95 -11.62
C PRO A 46 -1.00 5.05 -12.65
N SER A 47 -1.97 4.83 -13.54
CA SER A 47 -2.26 5.74 -14.65
C SER A 47 -2.82 7.09 -14.22
N ASN A 48 -3.49 7.21 -13.06
CA ASN A 48 -4.05 8.48 -12.59
C ASN A 48 -4.06 8.58 -11.04
N ASN A 49 -3.65 9.73 -10.51
CA ASN A 49 -3.79 10.18 -9.10
C ASN A 49 -3.09 9.40 -7.97
N ARG A 50 -2.23 8.40 -8.25
CA ARG A 50 -1.43 7.76 -7.19
C ARG A 50 0.02 8.21 -7.29
N LYS A 51 0.62 8.59 -6.16
CA LYS A 51 2.03 9.01 -6.08
C LYS A 51 2.91 8.00 -6.84
N PRO A 52 3.72 8.42 -7.84
CA PRO A 52 4.55 7.51 -8.63
C PRO A 52 5.49 6.75 -7.70
N LEU A 53 5.80 5.50 -8.00
CA LEU A 53 6.66 4.64 -7.17
C LEU A 53 8.12 5.14 -7.07
N GLN A 54 8.42 6.30 -7.67
CA GLN A 54 9.74 6.90 -7.66
C GLN A 54 10.20 7.29 -6.26
N ARG A 55 11.41 6.85 -6.01
CA ARG A 55 12.20 6.88 -4.78
C ARG A 55 12.85 8.26 -4.55
N SER A 56 12.18 9.35 -4.92
CA SER A 56 12.73 10.72 -4.91
C SER A 56 12.26 11.57 -3.70
N ARG A 57 12.04 10.96 -2.54
CA ARG A 57 11.79 11.67 -1.26
C ARG A 57 12.46 10.97 -0.07
N ARG A 58 13.76 10.71 -0.21
CA ARG A 58 14.66 10.35 0.89
C ARG A 58 15.99 11.13 0.76
N LEU A 59 15.84 12.43 0.53
CA LEU A 59 16.83 13.50 0.68
C LEU A 59 15.92 14.66 1.17
N VAL A 60 15.80 15.00 2.44
CA VAL A 60 16.77 15.11 3.55
C VAL A 60 16.10 14.61 4.82
#